data_AF-A0A8S4QRV6-F1
#
_entry.id   AF-A0A8S4QRV6-F1
#
_cell.length_a   1.000
_cell.length_b   1.000
_cell.length_c   1.000
_cell.angle_alpha   90.00
_cell.angle_beta   90.00
_cell.angle_gamma   90.00
#
_symmetry.space_group_name_H-M   'P 1'
#
loop_
_entity.id
_entity.type
_entity.pdbx_description
1 polymer ?
#
loop_
_entity_poly.entity_id
_entity_poly.type
_entity_poly.pdbx_seq_one_letter_code
_entity_poly.pdbx_strand_id
1 'polypeptide(L)'
;MLVPSLQINKVTFAPLVVSTLFILLTSLLAHCARRLVQKTVKEPFVRLLLEEAIAAAELCGCCFELIVVADHFGVATYAIFLFVLTIWWSLNWGDATACPYTHIEDVIEGRGDVKKAFLKTWAELAGGLLVFKYVQTYWALEISETHKNKASEDCTADLQVIGMFLSLTYLKQRYSDRVSAGEFMAP
;
A
#
# COMPACT_ATOMS: atom_id res chain seq x y z
N MET A 1 1.84 16.50 31.29
CA MET A 1 3.16 16.03 30.83
C MET A 1 3.55 14.85 31.70
N LEU A 2 3.20 13.64 31.28
CA LEU A 2 3.62 12.40 31.92
C LEU A 2 3.68 11.36 30.80
N VAL A 3 4.88 11.17 30.27
CA VAL A 3 5.19 10.10 29.31
C VAL A 3 5.02 8.80 30.10
N PRO A 4 4.08 7.91 29.75
CA PRO A 4 3.98 6.63 30.42
C PRO A 4 5.27 5.87 30.11
N SER A 5 5.92 5.40 31.16
CA SER A 5 7.11 4.56 31.13
C SER A 5 6.96 3.47 30.08
N LEU A 6 7.87 3.44 29.11
CA LEU A 6 7.95 2.43 28.05
C LEU A 6 8.35 1.08 28.69
N GLN A 7 7.42 0.43 29.38
CA GLN A 7 7.58 -0.95 29.83
C GLN A 7 7.48 -1.84 28.59
N ILE A 8 8.62 -2.15 27.97
CA ILE A 8 8.72 -3.14 26.89
C ILE A 8 8.37 -4.51 27.50
N ASN A 9 7.08 -4.83 27.51
CA ASN A 9 6.58 -6.10 27.96
C ASN A 9 6.87 -7.14 26.85
N LYS A 10 7.36 -8.33 27.20
CA LYS A 10 7.67 -9.39 26.20
C LYS A 10 6.49 -9.71 25.27
N VAL A 11 5.27 -9.46 25.74
CA VAL A 11 3.99 -9.68 25.04
C VAL A 11 3.77 -8.69 23.88
N THR A 12 4.24 -7.44 24.00
CA THR A 12 4.15 -6.43 22.94
C THR A 12 5.37 -6.42 22.02
N PHE A 13 6.52 -6.92 22.48
CA PHE A 13 7.74 -6.95 21.67
C PHE A 13 7.64 -7.90 20.47
N ALA A 14 7.05 -9.08 20.65
CA ALA A 14 6.91 -10.07 19.58
C ALA A 14 6.12 -9.56 18.35
N PRO A 15 4.90 -8.98 18.49
CA PRO A 15 4.18 -8.43 17.34
C PRO A 15 4.90 -7.25 16.68
N LEU A 16 5.58 -6.40 17.46
CA LEU A 16 6.38 -5.31 16.91
C LEU A 16 7.54 -5.80 16.03
N VAL A 17 8.22 -6.88 16.45
CA VAL A 17 9.29 -7.51 15.66
C VAL A 17 8.72 -8.09 14.36
N VAL A 18 7.55 -8.73 14.41
CA VAL A 18 6.89 -9.28 13.22
C VAL A 18 6.57 -8.17 12.22
N SER A 19 5.98 -7.06 12.67
CA SER A 19 5.71 -5.88 11.82
C SER A 19 7.00 -5.28 11.26
N THR A 20 8.06 -5.18 12.07
CA THR A 20 9.36 -4.68 11.63
C THR A 20 9.96 -5.57 10.54
N LEU A 21 9.93 -6.89 10.73
CA LEU A 21 10.43 -7.85 9.75
C LEU A 21 9.63 -7.78 8.45
N PHE A 22 8.31 -7.59 8.52
CA PHE A 22 7.47 -7.41 7.34
C PHE A 22 7.85 -6.15 6.55
N ILE A 23 8.01 -5.02 7.23
CA ILE A 23 8.44 -3.76 6.62
C ILE A 23 9.81 -3.93 5.96
N LEU A 24 10.78 -4.50 6.68
CA LEU A 24 12.12 -4.74 6.15
C LEU A 24 12.13 -5.70 4.96
N LEU A 25 11.34 -6.78 5.02
CA LEU A 25 11.21 -7.73 3.93
C LEU A 25 10.59 -7.07 2.69
N THR A 26 9.55 -6.26 2.88
CA THR A 26 8.88 -5.54 1.80
C THR A 26 9.84 -4.55 1.14
N SER A 27 10.58 -3.77 1.93
CA SER A 27 11.63 -2.87 1.43
C SER A 27 12.78 -3.61 0.73
N LEU A 28 13.20 -4.77 1.25
CA LEU A 28 14.25 -5.58 0.62
C LEU A 28 13.78 -6.15 -0.72
N LEU A 29 12.56 -6.69 -0.78
CA LEU A 29 11.96 -7.22 -2.01
C LEU A 29 11.83 -6.10 -3.06
N ALA A 30 11.40 -4.91 -2.65
CA ALA A 30 11.30 -3.76 -3.52
C ALA A 30 12.67 -3.29 -4.03
N HIS A 31 13.70 -3.26 -3.16
CA HIS A 31 15.06 -2.95 -3.56
C HIS A 31 15.64 -3.99 -4.54
N CYS A 32 15.40 -5.28 -4.28
CA CYS A 32 15.79 -6.36 -5.19
C CYS A 32 15.07 -6.26 -6.54
N ALA A 33 13.76 -6.01 -6.54
CA ALA A 33 12.97 -5.84 -7.76
C ALA A 33 13.44 -4.62 -8.56
N ARG A 34 13.70 -3.49 -7.91
CA ARG A 34 14.28 -2.29 -8.53
C ARG A 34 15.62 -2.60 -9.20
N ARG A 35 16.55 -3.25 -8.50
CA ARG A 35 17.84 -3.64 -9.09
C ARG A 35 17.69 -4.61 -10.27
N LEU A 36 16.71 -5.50 -10.22
CA LEU A 36 16.43 -6.41 -11.33
C LEU A 36 15.95 -5.63 -12.55
N VAL A 37 14.96 -4.75 -12.37
CA VAL A 37 14.41 -3.88 -13.41
C VAL A 37 15.50 -3.03 -14.05
N GLN A 38 16.38 -2.42 -13.24
CA GLN A 38 17.51 -1.63 -13.73
C GLN A 38 18.50 -2.43 -14.57
N LYS A 39 18.66 -3.73 -14.30
CA LYS A 39 19.54 -4.62 -15.05
C LYS A 39 18.89 -5.17 -16.32
N THR A 40 17.58 -5.45 -16.30
CA THR A 40 16.88 -6.13 -17.39
C THR A 40 16.28 -5.17 -18.41
N VAL A 41 15.80 -4.01 -17.97
CA VAL A 41 15.07 -3.06 -18.81
C VAL A 41 16.00 -1.95 -19.29
N LYS A 42 16.26 -1.93 -20.59
CA LYS A 42 17.15 -0.95 -21.24
C LYS A 42 16.44 0.35 -21.61
N GLU A 43 15.13 0.31 -21.84
CA GLU A 43 14.36 1.49 -22.22
C GLU A 43 14.04 2.32 -20.97
N PRO A 44 14.42 3.62 -20.93
CA PRO A 44 14.37 4.43 -19.72
C PRO A 44 12.96 4.72 -19.22
N PHE A 45 11.97 4.86 -20.11
CA PHE A 45 10.60 5.17 -19.73
C PHE A 45 9.87 3.95 -19.13
N VAL A 46 10.00 2.77 -19.73
CA VAL A 46 9.47 1.50 -19.21
C VAL A 46 10.16 1.15 -17.90
N ARG A 47 11.46 1.42 -17.78
CA ARG A 47 12.18 1.28 -16.51
C ARG A 47 11.56 2.17 -15.43
N LEU A 48 11.32 3.44 -15.74
CA LEU A 48 10.68 4.38 -14.82
C LEU A 48 9.27 3.92 -14.44
N LEU A 49 8.45 3.45 -15.39
CA LEU A 49 7.11 2.93 -15.09
C LEU A 49 7.15 1.75 -14.11
N LEU A 50 8.09 0.82 -14.30
CA LEU A 50 8.25 -0.31 -13.38
C LEU A 50 8.79 0.15 -12.02
N GLU A 51 9.70 1.12 -11.99
CA GLU A 51 10.18 1.72 -10.75
C GLU A 51 9.04 2.41 -10.00
N GLU A 52 8.18 3.19 -10.65
CA GLU A 52 6.97 3.78 -10.05
C GLU A 52 6.02 2.72 -9.49
N ALA A 53 5.81 1.61 -10.21
CA ALA A 53 4.96 0.51 -9.73
C ALA A 53 5.55 -0.17 -8.49
N ILE A 54 6.85 -0.45 -8.46
CA ILE A 54 7.51 -1.10 -7.32
C ILE A 54 7.60 -0.12 -6.13
N ALA A 55 7.84 1.17 -6.40
CA ALA A 55 7.84 2.22 -5.39
C ALA A 55 6.46 2.31 -4.73
N ALA A 56 5.39 2.40 -5.52
CA ALA A 56 4.02 2.42 -5.01
C ALA A 56 3.69 1.14 -4.22
N ALA A 57 4.13 -0.03 -4.69
CA ALA A 57 3.97 -1.28 -3.97
C ALA A 57 4.68 -1.25 -2.60
N GLU A 58 5.95 -0.83 -2.53
CA GLU A 58 6.68 -0.73 -1.26
C GLU A 58 5.98 0.24 -0.29
N LEU A 59 5.63 1.43 -0.77
CA LEU A 59 5.00 2.47 0.04
C LEU A 59 3.69 1.96 0.64
N CYS A 60 2.79 1.43 -0.20
CA CYS A 60 1.50 0.93 0.25
C CYS A 60 1.65 -0.28 1.20
N GLY A 61 2.56 -1.23 0.89
CA GLY A 61 2.82 -2.38 1.73
C GLY A 61 3.30 -1.99 3.13
N CYS A 62 4.28 -1.08 3.21
CA CYS A 62 4.78 -0.56 4.48
C CYS A 62 3.68 0.21 5.24
N CYS A 63 2.89 1.05 4.55
CA CYS A 63 1.80 1.83 5.15
C CYS A 63 0.71 0.95 5.79
N PHE A 64 0.35 -0.17 5.17
CA PHE A 64 -0.63 -1.08 5.75
C PHE A 64 -0.18 -1.64 7.11
N GLU A 65 1.09 -2.02 7.23
CA GLU A 65 1.63 -2.52 8.50
C GLU A 65 1.87 -1.38 9.52
N LEU A 66 2.25 -0.20 9.05
CA LEU A 66 2.38 1.02 9.86
C LEU A 66 1.06 1.40 10.56
N ILE A 67 -0.09 1.24 9.89
CA ILE A 67 -1.41 1.46 10.50
C ILE A 67 -1.64 0.48 11.66
N VAL A 68 -1.30 -0.81 11.46
CA VAL A 68 -1.37 -1.82 12.54
C VAL A 68 -0.48 -1.41 13.72
N VAL A 69 0.72 -0.89 13.44
CA VAL A 69 1.64 -0.39 14.47
C VAL A 69 1.06 0.81 15.22
N ALA A 70 0.43 1.76 14.51
CA ALA A 70 -0.19 2.93 15.11
C ALA A 70 -1.35 2.55 16.04
N ASP A 71 -2.21 1.63 15.61
CA ASP A 71 -3.39 1.18 16.36
C ASP A 71 -3.01 0.44 17.66
N HIS A 72 -1.91 -0.33 17.65
CA HIS A 72 -1.53 -1.20 18.77
C HIS A 72 -0.40 -0.67 19.66
N PHE A 73 0.52 0.14 19.12
CA PHE A 73 1.70 0.65 19.82
C PHE A 73 1.75 2.17 19.92
N GLY A 74 0.77 2.86 19.32
CA GLY A 74 0.60 4.29 19.42
C GLY A 74 1.40 5.11 18.40
N VAL A 75 1.04 6.39 18.34
CA VAL A 75 1.51 7.36 17.35
C VAL A 75 3.02 7.62 17.43
N ALA A 76 3.63 7.52 18.62
CA ALA A 76 5.06 7.74 18.79
C ALA A 76 5.91 6.67 18.06
N THR A 77 5.53 5.39 18.17
CA THR A 77 6.18 4.29 17.47
C THR A 77 6.01 4.44 15.97
N TYR A 78 4.78 4.72 15.52
CA TYR A 78 4.47 5.02 14.13
C TYR A 78 5.36 6.14 13.55
N ALA A 79 5.53 7.24 14.27
CA ALA A 79 6.37 8.37 13.84
C ALA A 79 7.84 7.97 13.65
N ILE A 80 8.39 7.12 14.53
CA ILE A 80 9.76 6.62 14.40
C ILE A 80 9.91 5.75 13.13
N PHE A 81 8.97 4.82 12.90
CA PHE A 81 9.00 3.98 11.70
C PHE A 81 8.87 4.81 10.43
N LEU A 82 7.94 5.75 10.39
CA LEU A 82 7.79 6.68 9.26
C LEU A 82 9.07 7.47 9.00
N PHE A 83 9.71 8.00 10.03
CA PHE A 83 10.94 8.77 9.89
C PHE A 83 12.06 7.93 9.27
N VAL A 84 12.27 6.71 9.76
CA VAL A 84 13.28 5.78 9.21
C VAL A 84 12.94 5.39 7.78
N LEU A 85 11.68 5.08 7.49
CA LEU A 85 11.22 4.75 6.14
C LEU A 85 11.37 5.92 5.18
N THR A 86 11.18 7.16 5.65
CA THR A 86 11.37 8.37 4.83
C THR A 86 12.84 8.52 4.44
N ILE A 87 13.76 8.30 5.39
CA ILE A 87 15.20 8.29 5.11
C ILE A 87 15.53 7.21 4.10
N TRP A 88 15.08 5.97 4.33
CA TRP A 88 15.27 4.85 3.40
C TRP A 88 14.77 5.19 1.99
N TRP A 89 13.59 5.78 1.90
CA TRP A 89 12.97 6.18 0.63
C TRP A 89 13.80 7.22 -0.12
N SER A 90 14.21 8.28 0.58
CA SER A 90 15.02 9.36 0.01
C SER A 90 16.36 8.86 -0.59
N LEU A 91 16.92 7.78 -0.04
CA LEU A 91 18.19 7.23 -0.47
C LEU A 91 18.03 6.23 -1.64
N ASN A 92 16.87 5.58 -1.78
CA ASN A 92 16.70 4.47 -2.70
C ASN A 92 15.92 4.80 -3.97
N TRP A 93 14.89 5.66 -3.91
CA TRP A 93 13.88 5.72 -4.99
C TRP A 93 14.15 6.75 -6.10
N GLY A 94 15.00 7.75 -5.85
CA GLY A 94 15.45 8.69 -6.89
C GLY A 94 14.27 9.41 -7.55
N ASP A 95 14.12 9.24 -8.87
CA ASP A 95 13.10 9.92 -9.68
C ASP A 95 11.69 9.33 -9.57
N ALA A 96 11.54 8.14 -8.96
CA ALA A 96 10.22 7.52 -8.76
C ALA A 96 9.53 8.17 -7.56
N THR A 97 8.31 8.67 -7.78
CA THR A 97 7.58 9.44 -6.76
C THR A 97 6.52 8.61 -6.04
N ALA A 98 5.99 7.56 -6.69
CA ALA A 98 4.83 6.78 -6.23
C ALA A 98 3.59 7.63 -5.89
N CYS A 99 3.51 8.83 -6.47
CA CYS A 99 2.52 9.83 -6.15
C CYS A 99 1.85 10.33 -7.44
N PRO A 100 0.56 10.05 -7.67
CA PRO A 100 -0.10 10.43 -8.91
C PRO A 100 -0.22 11.95 -9.08
N TYR A 101 -0.30 12.70 -7.97
CA TYR A 101 -0.45 14.14 -8.00
C TYR A 101 0.82 14.86 -8.49
N THR A 102 2.02 14.32 -8.23
CA THR A 102 3.27 14.95 -8.71
C THR A 102 3.37 14.87 -10.24
N HIS A 103 2.88 13.78 -10.84
CA HIS A 103 2.82 13.68 -12.31
C HIS A 103 1.81 14.67 -12.92
N ILE A 104 0.71 14.97 -12.21
CA ILE A 104 -0.28 15.97 -12.65
C ILE A 104 0.30 17.38 -12.50
N GLU A 105 1.00 17.65 -11.40
CA GLU A 105 1.70 18.93 -11.17
C GLU A 105 2.71 19.21 -12.28
N ASP A 106 3.52 18.23 -12.68
CA ASP A 106 4.46 18.36 -13.79
C ASP A 106 3.78 18.66 -15.13
N VAL A 107 2.56 18.14 -15.36
CA VAL A 107 1.76 18.47 -16.55
C VAL A 107 1.23 19.89 -16.49
N ILE A 108 0.74 20.33 -15.32
CA ILE A 108 0.23 21.70 -15.11
C ILE A 108 1.35 22.73 -15.27
N GLU A 109 2.55 22.42 -14.79
CA GLU A 109 3.74 23.28 -14.91
C GLU A 109 4.38 23.22 -16.31
N GLY A 110 3.81 22.44 -17.24
CA GLY A 110 4.27 22.34 -18.62
C GLY A 110 5.57 21.53 -18.80
N ARG A 111 5.99 20.79 -17.78
CA ARG A 111 7.19 19.94 -17.78
C ARG A 111 6.93 18.50 -18.25
N GLY A 112 5.66 18.07 -18.30
CA GLY A 112 5.27 16.69 -18.59
C GLY A 112 4.18 16.53 -19.65
N ASP A 113 4.17 15.36 -20.31
CA ASP A 113 3.10 14.94 -21.22
C ASP A 113 1.94 14.29 -20.45
N VAL A 114 0.69 14.68 -20.73
CA VAL A 114 -0.53 14.08 -20.15
C VAL A 114 -0.54 12.55 -20.29
N LYS A 115 -0.13 12.04 -21.46
CA LYS A 115 -0.09 10.59 -21.73
C LYS A 115 0.90 9.87 -20.81
N LYS A 116 2.07 10.47 -20.57
CA LYS A 116 3.11 9.89 -19.71
C LYS A 116 2.67 9.93 -18.25
N ALA A 117 2.06 11.03 -17.81
CA ALA A 117 1.49 11.12 -16.46
C ALA A 117 0.44 10.03 -16.22
N PHE A 118 -0.48 9.83 -17.18
CA PHE A 118 -1.48 8.76 -17.09
C PHE A 118 -0.86 7.36 -17.01
N LEU A 119 0.16 7.07 -17.82
CA LEU A 119 0.89 5.80 -17.80
C LEU A 119 1.58 5.56 -16.45
N LYS A 120 2.22 6.59 -15.87
CA LYS A 120 2.85 6.50 -14.55
C LYS A 120 1.81 6.25 -13.45
N THR A 121 0.72 7.00 -13.43
CA THR A 121 -0.39 6.77 -12.50
C THR A 121 -0.97 5.36 -12.63
N TRP A 122 -1.08 4.83 -13.85
CA TRP A 122 -1.54 3.46 -14.05
C TRP A 122 -0.57 2.43 -13.50
N ALA A 123 0.74 2.68 -13.61
CA ALA A 123 1.78 1.83 -13.04
C ALA A 123 1.73 1.84 -11.50
N GLU A 124 1.55 3.01 -10.88
CA GLU A 124 1.36 3.15 -9.43
C GLU A 124 0.12 2.38 -8.94
N LEU A 125 -1.01 2.49 -9.64
CA LEU A 125 -2.23 1.75 -9.33
C LEU A 125 -2.02 0.22 -9.43
N ALA A 126 -1.30 -0.23 -10.46
CA ALA A 126 -0.96 -1.65 -10.60
C ALA A 126 -0.08 -2.14 -9.44
N GLY A 127 0.90 -1.33 -9.02
CA GLY A 127 1.73 -1.60 -7.84
C GLY A 127 0.93 -1.71 -6.55
N GLY A 128 0.03 -0.75 -6.31
CA GLY A 128 -0.86 -0.73 -5.15
C GLY A 128 -1.80 -1.94 -5.09
N LEU A 129 -2.39 -2.32 -6.22
CA LEU A 129 -3.25 -3.51 -6.32
C LEU A 129 -2.50 -4.81 -6.06
N LEU A 130 -1.27 -4.92 -6.59
CA LEU A 130 -0.43 -6.10 -6.42
C LEU A 130 -0.02 -6.25 -4.95
N VAL A 131 0.44 -5.18 -4.32
CA VAL A 131 0.86 -5.26 -2.92
C VAL A 131 -0.32 -5.49 -1.99
N PHE A 132 -1.51 -4.99 -2.31
CA PHE A 132 -2.72 -5.30 -1.54
C PHE A 132 -2.96 -6.81 -1.45
N LYS A 133 -2.80 -7.55 -2.56
CA LYS A 133 -2.91 -9.02 -2.55
C LYS A 133 -1.80 -9.69 -1.73
N TYR A 134 -0.58 -9.19 -1.82
CA TYR A 134 0.54 -9.66 -1.01
C TYR A 134 0.27 -9.48 0.49
N VAL A 135 -0.19 -8.30 0.91
CA VAL A 135 -0.52 -7.96 2.29
C VAL A 135 -1.70 -8.80 2.79
N GLN A 136 -2.77 -8.95 1.99
CA GLN A 136 -3.90 -9.82 2.32
C GLN A 136 -3.46 -11.26 2.58
N THR A 137 -2.55 -11.78 1.75
CA THR A 137 -2.00 -13.14 1.93
C THR A 137 -1.17 -13.24 3.21
N TYR A 138 -0.37 -12.22 3.51
CA TYR A 138 0.42 -12.15 4.74
C TYR A 138 -0.48 -12.10 5.99
N TRP A 139 -1.52 -11.26 5.99
CA TRP A 139 -2.46 -11.19 7.10
C TRP A 139 -3.30 -12.47 7.24
N ALA A 140 -3.60 -13.18 6.15
CA ALA A 140 -4.29 -14.46 6.20
C ALA A 140 -3.48 -15.58 6.87
N LEU A 141 -2.16 -15.43 7.02
CA LEU A 141 -1.32 -16.37 7.77
C LEU A 141 -1.45 -16.22 9.30
N GLU A 142 -2.17 -15.20 9.79
CA GLU A 142 -2.47 -14.95 11.21
C GLU A 142 -1.29 -15.17 12.17
N ILE A 143 -0.08 -14.76 11.75
CA ILE A 143 1.18 -15.04 12.47
C ILE A 143 1.21 -14.36 13.85
N SER A 144 0.39 -13.33 14.07
CA SER A 144 0.22 -12.67 15.36
C SER A 144 -1.26 -12.44 15.69
N GLU A 145 -1.60 -12.38 16.99
CA GLU A 145 -2.96 -12.03 17.45
C GLU A 145 -3.41 -10.65 16.93
N THR A 146 -2.46 -9.76 16.60
CA THR A 146 -2.71 -8.45 15.98
C THR A 146 -3.10 -8.50 14.49
N HIS A 147 -2.95 -9.66 13.83
CA HIS A 147 -3.38 -9.87 12.43
C HIS A 147 -4.69 -10.66 12.32
N LYS A 148 -5.25 -11.13 13.44
CA LYS A 148 -6.47 -11.94 13.48
C LYS A 148 -7.68 -11.14 12.97
N ASN A 149 -8.39 -11.67 11.98
CA ASN A 149 -9.52 -11.01 11.27
C ASN A 149 -9.20 -9.74 10.45
N LYS A 150 -7.94 -9.25 10.39
CA LYS A 150 -7.55 -8.11 9.52
C LYS A 150 -7.69 -8.43 8.03
N ALA A 151 -7.49 -9.69 7.64
CA ALA A 151 -7.65 -10.14 6.25
C ALA A 151 -9.12 -10.08 5.75
N SER A 152 -10.08 -10.10 6.68
CA SER A 152 -11.53 -10.01 6.42
C SER A 152 -12.12 -8.63 6.70
N GLU A 153 -11.32 -7.69 7.22
CA GLU A 153 -11.76 -6.32 7.47
C GLU A 153 -11.83 -5.54 6.14
N ASP A 154 -12.94 -4.84 5.90
CA ASP A 154 -13.05 -3.95 4.74
C ASP A 154 -11.98 -2.87 4.83
N CYS A 155 -11.25 -2.63 3.74
CA CYS A 155 -10.17 -1.65 3.72
C CYS A 155 -10.74 -0.23 3.87
N THR A 156 -10.74 0.30 5.09
CA THR A 156 -11.14 1.68 5.46
C THR A 156 -9.98 2.65 5.27
N ALA A 157 -9.32 2.61 4.10
CA ALA A 157 -8.35 3.64 3.75
C ALA A 157 -9.08 4.97 3.49
N ASP A 158 -8.51 6.10 3.93
CA ASP A 158 -9.08 7.44 3.68
C ASP A 158 -9.30 7.74 2.18
N LEU A 159 -8.52 7.09 1.31
CA LEU A 159 -8.61 7.19 -0.14
C LEU A 159 -9.30 5.96 -0.76
N GLN A 160 -10.61 5.78 -0.53
CA GLN A 160 -11.40 4.70 -1.13
C GLN A 160 -11.76 4.99 -2.60
N VAL A 161 -10.83 4.83 -3.54
CA VAL A 161 -11.10 5.16 -4.97
C VAL A 161 -11.50 3.94 -5.81
N ILE A 162 -11.09 2.72 -5.42
CA ILE A 162 -11.48 1.47 -6.12
C ILE A 162 -12.84 0.94 -5.64
N GLY A 163 -13.28 1.35 -4.46
CA GLY A 163 -14.59 1.02 -3.92
C GLY A 163 -15.73 1.38 -4.87
N MET A 164 -15.62 2.45 -5.67
CA MET A 164 -16.72 2.83 -6.56
C MET A 164 -16.79 1.99 -7.84
N PHE A 165 -15.67 1.64 -8.47
CA PHE A 165 -15.68 0.91 -9.74
C PHE A 165 -15.91 -0.60 -9.56
N LEU A 166 -15.37 -1.18 -8.48
CA LEU A 166 -15.61 -2.59 -8.14
C LEU A 166 -16.93 -2.80 -7.39
N SER A 167 -17.38 -1.85 -6.55
CA SER A 167 -18.72 -1.94 -5.94
C SER A 167 -19.82 -1.75 -6.99
N LEU A 168 -19.62 -1.01 -8.08
CA LEU A 168 -20.62 -0.96 -9.14
C LEU A 168 -20.81 -2.31 -9.86
N THR A 169 -19.76 -3.10 -10.06
CA THR A 169 -19.88 -4.46 -10.61
C THR A 169 -20.36 -5.46 -9.55
N TYR A 170 -19.91 -5.35 -8.29
CA TYR A 170 -20.34 -6.22 -7.20
C TYR A 170 -21.80 -5.95 -6.77
N LEU A 171 -22.24 -4.69 -6.74
CA LEU A 171 -23.63 -4.29 -6.52
C LEU A 171 -24.50 -4.61 -7.74
N LYS A 172 -23.99 -4.51 -8.97
CA LYS A 172 -24.73 -4.96 -10.16
C LYS A 172 -24.92 -6.47 -10.16
N GLN A 173 -23.91 -7.24 -9.74
CA GLN A 173 -24.01 -8.69 -9.57
C GLN A 173 -24.98 -9.03 -8.44
N ARG A 174 -24.84 -8.43 -7.25
CA ARG A 174 -25.73 -8.67 -6.10
C ARG A 174 -27.17 -8.17 -6.34
N TYR A 175 -27.37 -7.11 -7.12
CA TYR A 175 -28.68 -6.67 -7.58
C TYR A 175 -29.28 -7.66 -8.60
N SER A 176 -28.48 -8.11 -9.58
CA SER A 176 -28.90 -9.14 -10.54
C SER A 176 -29.26 -10.46 -9.86
N ASP A 177 -28.51 -10.86 -8.85
CA ASP A 177 -28.75 -12.09 -8.08
C ASP A 177 -30.01 -11.96 -7.21
N ARG A 178 -30.27 -10.79 -6.59
CA ARG A 178 -31.51 -10.54 -5.82
C ARG A 178 -32.76 -10.40 -6.69
N VAL A 179 -32.63 -9.86 -7.91
CA VAL A 179 -33.73 -9.85 -8.90
C VAL A 179 -34.01 -11.27 -9.41
N SER A 180 -32.97 -12.07 -9.64
CA SER A 180 -33.11 -13.47 -10.07
C SER A 180 -33.67 -14.38 -8.96
N ALA A 181 -33.44 -14.03 -7.69
CA ALA A 181 -33.98 -14.71 -6.52
C ALA A 181 -35.39 -14.24 -6.10
N GLY A 182 -35.98 -13.26 -6.81
CA GLY A 182 -37.36 -12.81 -6.56
C GLY A 182 -37.55 -11.97 -5.29
N GLU A 183 -36.46 -11.48 -4.67
CA GLU A 183 -36.52 -10.75 -3.38
C GLU A 183 -36.94 -9.28 -3.49
N PHE A 184 -37.21 -8.79 -4.70
CA PHE A 184 -37.81 -7.46 -4.91
C PHE A 184 -39.24 -7.62 -5.41
N MET A 185 -40.13 -8.02 -4.50
CA MET A 185 -41.56 -7.87 -4.73
C MET A 185 -41.93 -6.42 -4.38
N ALA A 186 -42.26 -5.63 -5.41
CA ALA A 186 -42.91 -4.35 -5.24
C ALA A 186 -44.12 -4.51 -4.31
N PRO A 187 -44.32 -3.56 -3.39
CA PRO A 187 -45.16 -2.42 -3.73
C PRO A 187 -44.47 -1.05 -3.63
#